data_AF-A0A0R3PSX4-F1
#
_entry.id   AF-A0A0R3PSX4-F1
#
_cell.length_a   1.000
_cell.length_b   1.000
_cell.length_c   1.000
_cell.angle_alpha   90.00
_cell.angle_beta   90.00
_cell.angle_gamma   90.00
#
_symmetry.space_group_name_H-M   'P 1'
#
loop_
_entity.id
_entity.type
_entity.pdbx_description
1 polymer ?
#
loop_
_entity_poly.entity_id
_entity_poly.type
_entity_poly.pdbx_seq_one_letter_code
_entity_poly.pdbx_strand_id
1 'polypeptide(L)'
;MRNGLVPYGPFTFNGTNFFECSSSVYLGRKTNVMNEFSPELNRRKRTAWVAFESNEDVVKRTKNTQLRSYLFDSTVLSTLTYASETWSLRKQDEKSLSFIEHAVERTTLVSRFSQVKDGIRSSDLRQRSKIKDAVLYAKQLKIMWSGHVLPMNDNRWTTAVSDWISRDLGISNVLQEEHQPNGQSSSRKA
;
A
#
# COMPACT_ATOMS: atom_id res chain seq x y z
N MET A 1 -7.42 12.42 0.04
CA MET A 1 -7.77 13.37 1.12
C MET A 1 -8.15 14.67 0.44
N ARG A 2 -9.40 15.11 0.58
CA ARG A 2 -9.88 16.35 -0.02
C ARG A 2 -10.31 17.24 1.13
N ASN A 3 -9.56 18.31 1.39
CA ASN A 3 -9.98 19.29 2.39
C ASN A 3 -11.03 20.19 1.73
N GLY A 4 -12.17 20.41 2.41
CA GLY A 4 -13.26 21.27 1.92
C GLY A 4 -12.91 22.75 1.79
N LEU A 5 -11.65 23.11 2.08
CA LEU A 5 -11.11 24.46 2.02
C LEU A 5 -10.49 24.82 0.65
N VAL A 6 -10.35 23.85 -0.26
CA VAL A 6 -9.71 24.08 -1.57
C VAL A 6 -10.78 24.30 -2.64
N PRO A 7 -10.83 25.47 -3.30
CA PRO A 7 -11.82 25.75 -4.33
C PRO A 7 -11.61 24.88 -5.59
N TYR A 8 -12.70 24.60 -6.30
CA TYR A 8 -12.66 23.95 -7.61
C TYR A 8 -12.15 24.93 -8.66
N GLY A 9 -11.06 24.57 -9.34
CA GLY A 9 -10.50 25.35 -10.45
C GLY A 9 -8.97 25.49 -10.39
N PRO A 10 -8.37 26.14 -11.40
CA PRO A 10 -6.96 26.50 -11.34
C PRO A 10 -6.76 27.45 -10.16
N PHE A 11 -5.81 27.14 -9.28
CA PHE A 11 -5.43 28.06 -8.22
C PHE A 11 -4.02 28.57 -8.49
N THR A 12 -3.82 29.85 -8.21
CA THR A 12 -2.54 30.52 -8.37
C THR A 12 -1.74 30.41 -7.09
N PHE A 13 -0.52 29.89 -7.17
CA PHE A 13 0.45 29.95 -6.08
C PHE A 13 1.71 30.63 -6.60
N ASN A 14 2.12 31.74 -5.96
CA ASN A 14 3.24 32.60 -6.39
C ASN A 14 3.18 33.00 -7.88
N GLY A 15 2.01 33.40 -8.37
CA GLY A 15 1.83 33.81 -9.78
C GLY A 15 1.87 32.69 -10.81
N THR A 16 2.02 31.43 -10.39
CA THR A 16 1.96 30.25 -11.26
C THR A 16 0.60 29.57 -11.13
N ASN A 17 -0.05 29.27 -12.26
CA ASN A 17 -1.32 28.53 -12.29
C ASN A 17 -1.06 27.03 -12.09
N PHE A 18 -1.68 26.45 -11.06
CA PHE A 18 -1.69 25.01 -10.85
C PHE A 18 -3.04 24.44 -11.28
N PHE A 19 -2.98 23.37 -12.07
CA PHE A 19 -4.16 22.62 -12.51
C PHE A 19 -4.42 21.43 -11.59
N GLU A 20 -5.70 21.09 -11.38
CA GLU A 20 -6.08 19.89 -10.63
C GLU A 20 -5.63 18.62 -11.39
N CYS A 21 -4.73 17.86 -10.79
CA CYS A 21 -4.28 16.58 -11.33
C CYS A 21 -5.20 15.46 -10.81
N SER A 22 -5.93 14.80 -11.70
CA SER A 22 -6.89 13.74 -11.32
C SER A 22 -6.22 12.47 -10.77
N SER A 23 -5.01 12.14 -11.25
CA SER A 23 -4.19 11.06 -10.71
C SER A 23 -2.70 11.29 -10.98
N SER A 24 -1.85 10.93 -10.02
CA SER A 24 -0.39 11.02 -10.14
C SER A 24 0.27 9.75 -9.60
N VAL A 25 1.55 9.56 -9.94
CA VAL A 25 2.39 8.51 -9.34
C VAL A 25 3.39 9.21 -8.42
N TYR A 26 3.28 8.94 -7.13
CA TYR A 26 4.17 9.50 -6.12
C TYR A 26 4.84 8.38 -5.32
N LEU A 27 6.17 8.43 -5.19
CA LEU A 27 6.98 7.37 -4.56
C LEU A 27 6.63 5.97 -5.06
N GLY A 28 6.37 5.88 -6.36
CA GLY A 28 5.98 4.62 -6.98
C GLY A 28 4.58 4.13 -6.61
N ARG A 29 3.71 4.87 -5.94
CA ARG A 29 2.28 4.54 -5.76
C ARG A 29 1.41 5.46 -6.61
N LYS A 30 0.46 4.90 -7.36
CA LYS A 30 -0.59 5.70 -8.02
C LYS A 30 -1.61 6.17 -6.98
N THR A 31 -1.81 7.47 -6.91
CA THR A 31 -2.81 8.12 -6.06
C THR A 31 -3.77 8.91 -6.95
N ASN A 32 -5.03 8.95 -6.55
CA ASN A 32 -6.03 9.80 -7.19
C ASN A 32 -6.75 10.65 -6.14
N VAL A 33 -7.46 11.67 -6.59
CA VAL A 33 -8.19 12.61 -5.73
C VAL A 33 -9.17 11.87 -4.79
N MET A 34 -9.79 10.81 -5.29
CA MET A 34 -10.76 9.98 -4.57
C MET A 34 -10.13 8.92 -3.64
N ASN A 35 -8.80 8.84 -3.59
CA ASN A 35 -8.04 7.82 -2.88
C ASN A 35 -8.48 6.37 -3.19
N GLU A 36 -8.90 6.10 -4.42
CA GLU A 36 -9.27 4.75 -4.83
C GLU A 36 -8.03 3.89 -4.98
N PHE A 37 -8.10 2.69 -4.42
CA PHE A 37 -6.99 1.75 -4.46
C PHE A 37 -6.92 0.94 -5.76
N SER A 38 -8.08 0.72 -6.41
CA SER A 38 -8.19 -0.16 -7.59
C SER A 38 -7.27 0.22 -8.77
N PRO A 39 -7.07 1.50 -9.12
CA PRO A 39 -6.12 1.89 -10.17
C PRO A 39 -4.65 1.54 -9.85
N GLU A 40 -4.23 1.70 -8.59
CA GLU A 40 -2.88 1.31 -8.16
C GLU A 40 -2.73 -0.21 -8.19
N LEU A 41 -3.71 -0.92 -7.63
CA LEU A 41 -3.70 -2.37 -7.62
C LEU A 41 -3.56 -2.88 -9.06
N ASN A 42 -4.42 -2.45 -9.98
CA ASN A 42 -4.36 -2.83 -11.39
C ASN A 42 -3.00 -2.54 -12.05
N ARG A 43 -2.33 -1.44 -11.68
CA ARG A 43 -0.99 -1.15 -12.18
C ARG A 43 0.02 -2.17 -11.67
N ARG A 44 -0.01 -2.49 -10.37
CA ARG A 44 0.86 -3.51 -9.76
C ARG A 44 0.67 -4.89 -10.37
N LYS A 45 -0.57 -5.27 -10.65
CA LYS A 45 -0.90 -6.51 -11.39
C LYS A 45 -0.15 -6.58 -12.72
N ARG A 46 -0.20 -5.50 -13.50
CA ARG A 46 0.46 -5.42 -14.81
C ARG A 46 1.98 -5.45 -14.67
N THR A 47 2.54 -4.67 -13.75
CA THR A 47 4.01 -4.66 -13.54
C THR A 47 4.51 -6.02 -13.06
N ALA A 48 3.80 -6.69 -12.15
CA ALA A 48 4.14 -8.03 -11.69
C ALA A 48 4.04 -9.06 -12.83
N TRP A 49 3.05 -8.93 -13.70
CA TRP A 49 2.92 -9.78 -14.89
C TRP A 49 4.08 -9.58 -15.88
N VAL A 50 4.47 -8.33 -16.16
CA VAL A 50 5.64 -8.03 -17.01
C VAL A 50 6.93 -8.57 -16.40
N ALA A 51 7.10 -8.42 -15.08
CA ALA A 51 8.24 -8.99 -14.36
C ALA A 51 8.26 -10.52 -14.48
N PHE A 52 7.09 -11.16 -14.42
CA PHE A 52 6.98 -12.60 -14.65
C PHE A 52 7.37 -12.99 -16.08
N GLU A 53 6.81 -12.34 -17.10
CA GLU A 53 7.12 -12.63 -18.52
C GLU A 53 8.62 -12.50 -18.81
N SER A 54 9.27 -11.45 -18.28
CA SER A 54 10.71 -11.25 -18.45
C SER A 54 11.58 -12.37 -17.86
N ASN A 55 11.06 -13.12 -16.88
CA ASN A 55 11.76 -14.20 -16.19
C ASN A 55 11.21 -15.60 -16.57
N GLU A 56 10.23 -15.68 -17.47
CA GLU A 56 9.50 -16.91 -17.75
C GLU A 56 10.43 -18.03 -18.26
N ASP A 57 11.35 -17.68 -19.16
CA ASP A 57 12.33 -18.64 -19.71
C ASP A 57 13.28 -19.20 -18.65
N VAL A 58 13.75 -18.36 -17.73
CA VAL A 58 14.63 -18.76 -16.63
C VAL A 58 13.89 -19.72 -15.69
N VAL A 59 12.64 -19.40 -15.36
CA VAL A 59 11.79 -20.24 -14.52
C VAL A 59 11.55 -21.60 -15.19
N LYS A 60 11.21 -21.62 -16.48
CA LYS A 60 10.95 -22.87 -17.23
C LYS A 60 12.18 -23.78 -17.28
N ARG A 61 13.38 -23.21 -17.48
CA ARG A 61 14.66 -23.96 -17.52
C ARG A 61 15.08 -24.49 -16.15
N THR A 62 14.74 -23.80 -15.08
CA THR A 62 15.10 -24.20 -13.71
C THR A 62 14.35 -25.48 -13.33
N LYS A 63 15.01 -26.59 -13.03
CA LYS A 63 14.31 -27.84 -12.63
C LYS A 63 13.92 -27.89 -11.15
N ASN A 64 14.63 -27.14 -10.30
CA ASN A 64 14.41 -27.14 -8.86
C ASN A 64 13.22 -26.25 -8.47
N THR A 65 12.19 -26.85 -7.87
CA THR A 65 10.97 -26.16 -7.44
C THR A 65 11.21 -25.05 -6.40
N GLN A 66 12.14 -25.25 -5.48
CA GLN A 66 12.47 -24.26 -4.45
C GLN A 66 13.21 -23.05 -5.01
N LEU A 67 14.08 -23.25 -6.01
CA LEU A 67 14.70 -22.13 -6.73
C LEU A 67 13.66 -21.37 -7.54
N ARG A 68 12.70 -22.06 -8.17
CA ARG A 68 11.57 -21.39 -8.83
C ARG A 68 10.79 -20.53 -7.84
N SER A 69 10.38 -21.09 -6.70
CA SER A 69 9.60 -20.36 -5.69
C SER A 69 10.34 -19.14 -5.16
N TYR A 70 11.65 -19.26 -4.92
CA TYR A 70 12.50 -18.14 -4.51
C TYR A 70 12.58 -17.04 -5.58
N LEU A 71 12.74 -17.39 -6.85
CA LEU A 71 12.72 -16.43 -7.96
C LEU A 71 11.36 -15.72 -8.05
N PHE A 72 10.25 -16.43 -7.79
CA PHE A 72 8.92 -15.83 -7.72
C PHE A 72 8.79 -14.81 -6.59
N ASP A 73 9.16 -15.22 -5.39
CA ASP A 73 9.07 -14.36 -4.20
C ASP A 73 9.92 -13.09 -4.36
N SER A 74 11.12 -13.23 -4.94
CA SER A 74 12.05 -12.10 -5.10
C SER A 74 11.67 -11.13 -6.22
N THR A 75 11.00 -11.58 -7.28
CA THR A 75 10.68 -10.74 -8.44
C THR A 75 9.20 -10.35 -8.45
N VAL A 76 8.31 -11.32 -8.68
CA VAL A 76 6.88 -11.09 -8.92
C VAL A 76 6.18 -10.65 -7.65
N LEU A 77 6.39 -11.36 -6.54
CA LEU A 77 5.76 -11.03 -5.26
C LEU A 77 6.25 -9.66 -4.77
N SER A 78 7.56 -9.42 -4.79
CA SER A 78 8.16 -8.11 -4.46
C SER A 78 7.54 -6.98 -5.28
N THR A 79 7.41 -7.15 -6.60
CA THR A 79 6.81 -6.16 -7.50
C THR A 79 5.32 -5.92 -7.19
N LEU A 80 4.61 -7.00 -6.87
CA LEU A 80 3.18 -6.98 -6.59
C LEU A 80 2.89 -6.30 -5.24
N THR A 81 3.68 -6.57 -4.19
CA THR A 81 3.44 -6.04 -2.83
C THR A 81 4.21 -4.78 -2.51
N TYR A 82 4.90 -4.18 -3.48
CA TYR A 82 5.60 -2.93 -3.24
C TYR A 82 4.66 -1.83 -2.72
N ALA A 83 5.08 -1.14 -1.67
CA ALA A 83 4.33 -0.12 -0.95
C ALA A 83 3.00 -0.60 -0.33
N SER A 84 2.84 -1.92 -0.12
CA SER A 84 1.61 -2.49 0.45
C SER A 84 1.33 -2.06 1.89
N GLU A 85 2.35 -1.60 2.62
CA GLU A 85 2.26 -0.99 3.94
C GLU A 85 1.25 0.17 3.97
N THR A 86 1.17 0.90 2.85
CA THR A 86 0.30 2.08 2.70
C THR A 86 -1.10 1.74 2.18
N TRP A 87 -1.38 0.45 1.92
CA TRP A 87 -2.64 0.03 1.30
C TRP A 87 -3.75 -0.16 2.33
N SER A 88 -4.96 0.20 1.91
CA SER A 88 -6.22 -0.12 2.60
C SER A 88 -6.89 -1.29 1.86
N LEU A 89 -6.45 -2.52 2.16
CA LEU A 89 -6.94 -3.72 1.50
C LEU A 89 -8.38 -4.03 1.93
N ARG A 90 -9.34 -3.94 0.99
CA ARG A 90 -10.71 -4.47 1.17
C ARG A 90 -10.73 -5.94 0.76
N LYS A 91 -11.79 -6.66 1.19
CA LYS A 91 -11.98 -8.09 0.83
C LYS A 91 -11.95 -8.36 -0.68
N GLN A 92 -12.46 -7.43 -1.50
CA GLN A 92 -12.40 -7.53 -2.95
C GLN A 92 -10.97 -7.39 -3.49
N ASP A 93 -10.19 -6.51 -2.89
CA ASP A 93 -8.79 -6.26 -3.29
C ASP A 93 -7.91 -7.46 -2.90
N GLU A 94 -8.14 -8.06 -1.72
CA GLU A 94 -7.50 -9.31 -1.29
C GLU A 94 -7.75 -10.44 -2.30
N LYS A 95 -9.03 -10.68 -2.67
CA LYS A 95 -9.38 -11.68 -3.68
C LYS A 95 -8.65 -11.42 -4.99
N SER A 96 -8.59 -10.16 -5.42
CA SER A 96 -7.90 -9.80 -6.65
C SER A 96 -6.39 -10.04 -6.63
N LEU A 97 -5.73 -9.91 -5.47
CA LEU A 97 -4.32 -10.27 -5.31
C LEU A 97 -4.12 -11.77 -5.43
N SER A 98 -4.93 -12.55 -4.72
CA SER A 98 -4.88 -14.01 -4.78
C SER A 98 -5.09 -14.54 -6.20
N PHE A 99 -6.00 -13.94 -6.99
CA PHE A 99 -6.21 -14.33 -8.39
C PHE A 99 -4.94 -14.29 -9.23
N ILE A 100 -4.12 -13.26 -9.06
CA ILE A 100 -2.89 -13.10 -9.84
C ILE A 100 -1.81 -14.03 -9.36
N GLU A 101 -1.66 -14.16 -8.05
CA GLU A 101 -0.74 -15.12 -7.48
C GLU A 101 -1.07 -16.54 -7.97
N HIS A 102 -2.35 -16.93 -7.99
CA HIS A 102 -2.80 -18.20 -8.58
C HIS A 102 -2.52 -18.31 -10.08
N ALA A 103 -2.70 -17.23 -10.85
CA ALA A 103 -2.41 -17.24 -12.28
C ALA A 103 -0.91 -17.45 -12.56
N VAL A 104 -0.06 -16.75 -11.80
CA VAL A 104 1.40 -16.88 -11.91
C VAL A 104 1.83 -18.28 -11.47
N GLU A 105 1.39 -18.77 -10.31
CA GLU A 105 1.76 -20.12 -9.85
C GLU A 105 1.39 -21.23 -10.84
N ARG A 106 0.20 -21.14 -11.44
CA ARG A 106 -0.21 -22.11 -12.47
C ARG A 106 0.71 -22.10 -13.67
N THR A 107 1.32 -20.97 -14.01
CA THR A 107 2.16 -20.88 -15.20
C THR A 107 3.56 -21.46 -14.95
N THR A 108 3.95 -21.61 -13.68
CA THR A 108 5.36 -21.76 -13.30
C THR A 108 5.68 -23.14 -12.74
N LEU A 109 4.69 -23.77 -12.13
CA LEU A 109 4.84 -25.08 -11.50
C LEU A 109 4.33 -26.21 -12.37
N VAL A 110 3.30 -25.98 -13.19
CA VAL A 110 2.64 -27.06 -13.94
C VAL A 110 2.19 -26.52 -15.30
N SER A 111 2.54 -27.19 -16.40
CA SER A 111 1.96 -26.82 -17.69
C SER A 111 0.43 -26.99 -17.64
N ARG A 112 -0.37 -26.11 -18.25
CA ARG A 112 -1.84 -26.25 -18.25
C ARG A 112 -2.29 -27.65 -18.68
N PHE A 113 -1.54 -28.28 -19.59
CA PHE A 113 -1.76 -29.63 -20.05
C PHE A 113 -1.60 -30.68 -18.94
N SER A 114 -0.50 -30.64 -18.19
CA SER A 114 -0.26 -31.55 -17.05
C SER A 114 -1.28 -31.34 -15.94
N GLN A 115 -1.70 -30.11 -15.68
CA GLN A 115 -2.69 -29.83 -14.63
C GLN A 115 -4.04 -30.48 -14.93
N VAL A 116 -4.51 -30.38 -16.18
CA VAL A 116 -5.79 -30.97 -16.62
C VAL A 116 -5.68 -32.49 -16.68
N LYS A 117 -4.56 -33.02 -17.21
CA LYS A 117 -4.33 -34.45 -17.32
C LYS A 117 -4.25 -35.15 -15.97
N ASP A 118 -3.56 -34.52 -15.01
CA ASP A 118 -3.29 -35.11 -13.69
C ASP A 118 -4.33 -34.68 -12.63
N GLY A 119 -5.34 -33.89 -13.00
CA GLY A 119 -6.41 -33.44 -12.10
C GLY A 119 -5.93 -32.63 -10.89
N ILE A 120 -4.79 -31.94 -11.00
CA ILE A 120 -4.13 -31.27 -9.86
C ILE A 120 -4.93 -30.04 -9.42
N ARG A 121 -5.40 -30.04 -8.16
CA ARG A 121 -6.16 -28.90 -7.61
C ARG A 121 -5.25 -27.73 -7.28
N SER A 122 -5.83 -26.53 -7.21
CA SER A 122 -5.08 -25.31 -6.84
C SER A 122 -4.52 -25.37 -5.42
N SER A 123 -5.19 -26.09 -4.50
CA SER A 123 -4.70 -26.36 -3.15
C SER A 123 -3.42 -27.19 -3.16
N ASP A 124 -3.36 -28.20 -4.03
CA ASP A 124 -2.23 -29.12 -4.13
C ASP A 124 -1.01 -28.40 -4.68
N LEU A 125 -1.22 -27.49 -5.65
CA LEU A 125 -0.17 -26.59 -6.14
C LEU A 125 0.38 -25.72 -5.01
N ARG A 126 -0.49 -25.19 -4.13
CA ARG A 126 -0.07 -24.33 -3.02
C ARG A 126 0.76 -25.07 -1.97
N GLN A 127 0.39 -26.32 -1.70
CA GLN A 127 1.18 -27.18 -0.83
C GLN A 127 2.58 -27.49 -1.43
N ARG A 128 2.67 -27.55 -2.76
CA ARG A 128 3.92 -27.86 -3.49
C ARG A 128 4.78 -26.62 -3.78
N SER A 129 4.17 -25.45 -3.99
CA SER A 129 4.83 -24.25 -4.49
C SER A 129 5.77 -23.61 -3.49
N LYS A 130 5.44 -23.70 -2.19
CA LYS A 130 6.13 -22.97 -1.10
C LYS A 130 6.25 -21.46 -1.35
N ILE A 131 5.50 -20.91 -2.29
CA ILE A 131 5.44 -19.47 -2.59
C ILE A 131 4.64 -18.80 -1.47
N LYS A 132 5.04 -17.59 -1.10
CA LYS A 132 4.37 -16.85 -0.04
C LYS A 132 3.04 -16.27 -0.54
N ASP A 133 2.01 -16.41 0.29
CA ASP A 133 0.72 -15.77 0.06
C ASP A 133 0.86 -14.24 0.03
N ALA A 134 0.44 -13.62 -1.07
CA ALA A 134 0.64 -12.20 -1.30
C ALA A 134 -0.16 -11.31 -0.33
N VAL A 135 -1.34 -11.76 0.10
CA VAL A 135 -2.18 -11.03 1.04
C VAL A 135 -1.58 -11.11 2.45
N LEU A 136 -1.14 -12.29 2.87
CA LEU A 136 -0.45 -12.47 4.14
C LEU A 136 0.87 -11.69 4.16
N TYR A 137 1.64 -11.74 3.08
CA TYR A 137 2.89 -11.00 2.97
C TYR A 137 2.67 -9.48 3.04
N ALA A 138 1.67 -8.95 2.33
CA ALA A 138 1.32 -7.54 2.41
C ALA A 138 0.92 -7.10 3.83
N LYS A 139 0.19 -7.94 4.57
CA LYS A 139 -0.16 -7.70 5.98
C LYS A 139 1.06 -7.75 6.89
N GLN A 140 1.96 -8.70 6.68
CA GLN A 140 3.22 -8.80 7.42
C GLN A 140 4.09 -7.57 7.21
N LEU A 141 4.22 -7.08 5.98
CA LEU A 141 4.96 -5.84 5.67
C LEU A 141 4.38 -4.66 6.45
N LYS A 142 3.06 -4.54 6.52
CA LYS A 142 2.40 -3.48 7.30
C LYS A 142 2.72 -3.55 8.80
N ILE A 143 2.71 -4.75 9.38
CA ILE A 143 3.08 -4.96 10.79
C ILE A 143 4.56 -4.64 11.03
N MET A 144 5.44 -5.09 10.13
CA MET A 144 6.87 -4.82 10.20
C MET A 144 7.17 -3.31 10.12
N TRP A 145 6.47 -2.60 9.24
CA TRP A 145 6.56 -1.16 9.12
C TRP A 145 6.12 -0.46 10.41
N SER A 146 4.98 -0.86 10.99
CA SER A 146 4.56 -0.35 12.30
C SER A 146 5.60 -0.62 13.39
N GLY A 147 6.18 -1.82 13.42
CA GLY A 147 7.27 -2.17 14.35
C GLY A 147 8.52 -1.32 14.17
N HIS A 148 8.80 -0.87 12.94
CA HIS A 148 9.91 0.05 12.65
C HIS A 148 9.61 1.49 13.10
N VAL A 149 8.35 1.93 13.00
CA VAL A 149 7.92 3.30 13.35
C VAL A 149 7.76 3.47 14.87
N LEU A 150 7.25 2.47 15.60
CA LEU A 150 6.99 2.55 17.04
C LEU A 150 8.18 3.04 17.91
N PRO A 151 9.43 2.61 17.69
CA PRO A 151 10.57 3.09 18.48
C PRO A 151 11.16 4.42 17.99
N MET A 152 10.62 5.04 16.93
CA MET A 152 11.14 6.32 16.42
C MET A 152 10.73 7.46 17.36
N ASN A 153 11.74 8.14 17.93
CA ASN A 153 11.57 9.30 18.83
C ASN A 153 12.17 10.59 18.24
N ASP A 154 12.16 10.74 16.92
CA ASP A 154 12.80 11.86 16.21
C ASP A 154 11.84 13.03 15.90
N ASN A 155 10.70 13.10 16.59
CA ASN A 155 9.62 14.09 16.38
C ASN A 155 9.15 14.22 14.92
N ARG A 156 9.37 13.19 14.09
CA ARG A 156 8.85 13.17 12.74
C ARG A 156 7.35 12.95 12.74
N TRP A 157 6.71 13.48 11.69
CA TRP A 157 5.28 13.36 11.45
C TRP A 157 4.81 11.89 11.37
N THR A 158 5.72 10.94 11.09
CA THR A 158 5.43 9.51 11.02
C THR A 158 4.82 8.94 12.31
N THR A 159 5.33 9.34 13.47
CA THR A 159 4.82 8.89 14.77
C THR A 159 3.46 9.55 15.04
N ALA A 160 3.35 10.87 14.84
CA ALA A 160 2.12 11.63 15.07
C ALA A 160 0.96 11.22 14.15
N VAL A 161 1.23 10.77 12.92
CA VAL A 161 0.22 10.28 11.96
C VAL A 161 -0.17 8.81 12.24
N SER A 162 0.65 8.07 12.97
CA SER A 162 0.35 6.69 13.38
C SER A 162 -0.63 6.61 14.54
N ASP A 163 -0.71 7.67 15.37
CA ASP A 163 -1.74 7.83 16.40
C ASP A 163 -3.09 8.03 15.71
N TRP A 164 -3.89 6.96 15.66
CA TRP A 164 -5.18 6.98 15.00
C TRP A 164 -6.18 7.82 15.80
N ILE A 165 -6.46 9.04 15.35
CA ILE A 165 -7.56 9.85 15.86
C ILE A 165 -8.83 9.47 15.08
N SER A 166 -9.79 8.84 15.76
CA SER A 166 -11.13 8.59 15.20
C SER A 166 -11.81 9.91 14.88
N ARG A 167 -12.11 10.16 13.61
CA ARG A 167 -12.75 11.41 13.15
C ARG A 167 -14.24 11.48 13.47
N ASP A 168 -14.81 10.43 14.08
CA ASP A 168 -16.24 10.36 14.41
C ASP A 168 -16.57 10.97 15.77
N LEU A 169 -15.58 11.44 16.54
CA LEU A 169 -15.82 12.31 17.68
C LEU A 169 -15.64 13.75 17.20
N GLY A 170 -16.76 14.43 17.02
CA GLY A 170 -16.79 15.83 16.61
C GLY A 170 -15.80 16.65 17.43
N ILE A 171 -14.83 17.25 16.76
CA ILE A 171 -13.96 18.25 17.38
C ILE A 171 -14.81 19.49 17.59
N SER A 172 -15.57 19.51 18.69
CA SER A 172 -15.95 20.73 19.38
C SER A 172 -15.08 20.83 20.62
N ASN A 173 -14.19 21.83 20.62
CA ASN A 173 -13.63 22.48 21.80
C ASN A 173 -12.56 21.71 22.59
N VAL A 174 -11.32 21.61 22.08
CA VAL A 174 -10.12 21.38 22.92
C VAL A 174 -8.91 22.21 22.43
N LEU A 175 -9.13 23.44 21.96
CA LEU A 175 -8.03 24.40 21.72
C LEU A 175 -8.42 25.82 22.13
N GLN A 176 -9.04 25.97 23.31
CA GLN A 176 -9.23 27.28 23.90
C GLN A 176 -9.19 27.23 25.42
N GLU A 177 -8.06 26.81 25.95
CA GLU A 177 -7.63 27.19 27.28
C GLU A 177 -6.13 26.99 27.35
N GLU A 178 -5.39 28.09 27.31
CA GLU A 178 -4.11 28.32 28.01
C GLU A 178 -3.52 29.66 27.51
N HIS A 179 -3.19 30.52 28.48
CA HIS A 179 -2.46 31.80 28.39
C HIS A 179 -3.24 33.09 28.10
N GLN A 180 -3.79 33.70 29.17
CA GLN A 180 -3.79 35.16 29.34
C GLN A 180 -2.52 35.60 30.11
N PRO A 181 -1.78 36.61 29.63
CA PRO A 181 -0.68 37.19 30.39
C PRO A 181 -1.19 38.22 31.40
N ASN A 182 -0.76 38.06 32.66
CA ASN A 182 -0.91 39.05 33.74
C ASN A 182 -0.07 40.30 33.46
N GLY A 183 -0.67 41.49 33.63
CA GLY A 183 0.00 42.80 33.68
C GLY A 183 -1.00 43.90 34.06
N GLN A 184 -1.25 44.10 35.35
CA GLN A 184 -0.77 45.20 36.21
C GLN A 184 -1.42 46.59 36.05
N SER A 185 -1.75 47.18 37.21
CA SER A 185 -1.54 48.59 37.64
C SER A 185 -2.82 49.24 38.19
N SER A 186 -3.00 49.30 39.52
CA SER A 186 -2.56 50.39 40.42
C SER A 186 -3.52 51.58 40.44
N SER A 187 -4.08 51.89 41.61
CA SER A 187 -3.91 53.24 42.16
C SER A 187 -4.19 53.27 43.67
N ARG A 188 -3.39 54.09 44.36
CA ARG A 188 -3.31 54.30 45.80
C ARG A 188 -3.84 55.70 46.13
N LYS A 189 -4.44 55.82 47.32
CA LYS A 189 -4.57 57.01 48.19
C LYS A 189 -5.61 58.06 47.75
N ALA A 190 -6.30 58.75 48.67
CA ALA A 190 -6.00 59.08 50.07
C ALA A 190 -7.14 58.71 51.03
#